data_AF-A0A4R0Y324-F1
#
_entry.id   AF-A0A4R0Y324-F1
#
_cell.length_a   1.000
_cell.length_b   1.000
_cell.length_c   1.000
_cell.angle_alpha   90.00
_cell.angle_beta   90.00
_cell.angle_gamma   90.00
#
_symmetry.space_group_name_H-M   'P 1'
#
loop_
_entity.id
_entity.type
_entity.pdbx_description
1 polymer ?
#
loop_
_entity_poly.entity_id
_entity_poly.type
_entity_poly.pdbx_seq_one_letter_code
_entity_poly.pdbx_strand_id
1 'polypeptide(L)' 'MQTIEINSRKISRVLYQWLLLTVELKTGEKFIYRLLEASTFTKFIDAPDRDKFYRNNIEANKEFKRIQLFG' A
#
# COMPACT_ATOMS: atom_id res chain seq x y z
N MET A 1 13.96 -4.86 3.40
CA MET A 1 12.57 -4.44 3.67
C MET A 1 12.59 -2.93 3.73
N GLN A 2 11.85 -2.25 2.85
CA GLN A 2 11.88 -0.79 2.75
C GLN A 2 10.64 -0.22 3.44
N THR A 3 10.85 0.56 4.50
CA THR A 3 9.77 1.28 5.21
C THR A 3 9.61 2.65 4.58
N ILE A 4 8.35 3.01 4.30
CA ILE A 4 7.98 4.27 3.70
C ILE A 4 7.02 4.95 4.64
N GLU A 5 7.44 6.11 5.11
CA GLU A 5 6.56 7.02 5.82
C GLU A 5 5.70 7.75 4.79
N ILE A 6 4.39 7.68 4.97
CA ILE A 6 3.45 8.37 4.11
C ILE A 6 2.58 9.30 4.93
N ASN A 7 2.44 10.52 4.45
CA ASN A 7 1.65 11.54 5.11
C ASN A 7 0.15 11.33 4.76
N SER A 8 -0.42 10.22 5.23
CA SER A 8 -1.84 9.90 5.08
C SER A 8 -2.58 10.09 6.41
N ARG A 9 -3.87 10.44 6.31
CA ARG A 9 -4.76 10.51 7.48
C ARG A 9 -5.09 9.13 8.03
N LYS A 10 -5.11 8.09 7.18
CA LYS A 10 -5.52 6.72 7.53
C LYS A 10 -4.35 5.76 7.66
N ILE A 11 -3.35 5.90 6.79
CA ILE A 11 -2.21 5.00 6.75
C ILE A 11 -1.11 5.55 7.66
N SER A 12 -0.55 4.69 8.49
CA SER A 12 0.58 5.01 9.37
C SER A 12 1.90 4.85 8.62
N ARG A 13 2.13 3.66 8.05
CA ARG A 13 3.33 3.34 7.28
C ARG A 13 3.08 2.25 6.26
N VAL A 14 3.93 2.22 5.25
CA VAL A 14 3.91 1.20 4.21
C VAL A 14 5.26 0.51 4.15
N LEU A 15 5.23 -0.81 4.12
CA LEU A 15 6.41 -1.66 4.05
C LEU A 15 6.41 -2.36 2.71
N TYR A 16 7.53 -2.29 2.00
CA TYR A 16 7.71 -2.95 0.73
C TYR A 16 8.80 -4.02 0.80
N GLN A 17 8.48 -5.20 0.29
CA GLN A 17 9.41 -6.33 0.18
C GLN A 17 9.02 -7.21 -0.99
N TRP A 18 9.87 -7.34 -2.00
CA TRP A 18 9.73 -8.35 -3.07
C TRP A 18 8.30 -8.45 -3.66
N LEU A 19 7.79 -7.34 -4.23
CA LEU A 19 6.42 -7.24 -4.78
C LEU A 19 5.30 -7.43 -3.74
N LEU A 20 5.61 -7.39 -2.45
CA LEU A 20 4.63 -7.34 -1.38
C LEU A 20 4.64 -5.94 -0.77
N LEU A 21 3.44 -5.36 -0.64
CA LEU A 21 3.17 -4.11 0.03
C LEU A 21 2.36 -4.42 1.29
N THR A 22 2.96 -4.24 2.46
CA THR A 22 2.24 -4.29 3.72
C THR A 22 1.88 -2.87 4.13
N VAL A 23 0.58 -2.61 4.23
CA VAL A 23 0.02 -1.31 4.60
C VAL A 23 -0.47 -1.41 6.03
N GLU A 24 0.11 -0.60 6.92
CA GLU A 24 -0.29 -0.51 8.32
C GLU A 24 -1.13 0.76 8.51
N LEU A 25 -2.39 0.58 8.89
CA LEU A 25 -3.28 1.68 9.22
C LEU A 25 -2.97 2.23 10.61
N LYS A 26 -3.36 3.48 10.86
CA LYS A 26 -3.27 4.08 12.19
C LYS A 26 -4.13 3.37 13.24
N THR A 27 -5.13 2.59 12.81
CA THR A 27 -5.94 1.71 13.67
C THR A 27 -5.15 0.50 14.19
N GLY A 28 -3.98 0.20 13.63
CA GLY A 28 -3.17 -0.98 13.95
C GLY A 28 -3.39 -2.16 12.99
N GLU A 29 -4.45 -2.11 12.19
CA GLU A 29 -4.75 -3.12 11.17
C GLU A 29 -3.67 -3.15 10.08
N LYS A 30 -3.32 -4.36 9.62
CA LYS A 30 -2.32 -4.55 8.57
C LYS A 30 -2.90 -5.31 7.40
N PHE A 31 -2.62 -4.79 6.21
CA PHE A 31 -3.08 -5.37 4.95
C PHE A 31 -1.88 -5.72 4.10
N ILE A 32 -1.83 -6.95 3.60
CA ILE A 32 -0.79 -7.37 2.66
C ILE A 32 -1.37 -7.40 1.25
N TYR A 33 -0.72 -6.67 0.37
CA TYR A 33 -1.02 -6.60 -1.05
C TYR A 33 0.14 -7.16 -1.86
N ARG A 34 -0.17 -7.99 -2.86
CA ARG A 34 0.79 -8.32 -3.91
C ARG A 34 0.70 -7.28 -5.00
N LEU A 35 1.82 -6.69 -5.36
CA LEU A 35 1.92 -5.91 -6.59
C LEU A 35 1.93 -6.86 -7.79
N LEU A 36 1.15 -6.51 -8.81
CA LEU A 36 1.21 -7.18 -10.11
C LEU A 36 2.44 -6.72 -10.92
N GLU A 37 2.83 -5.44 -10.76
CA GLU A 37 4.00 -4.85 -11.39
C GLU A 37 4.85 -4.06 -10.38
N ALA A 38 6.19 -4.17 -10.49
CA ALA A 38 7.11 -3.39 -9.66
C ALA A 38 7.00 -1.88 -9.90
N SER A 39 6.63 -1.47 -11.12
CA SER A 39 6.47 -0.08 -11.54
C SER A 39 5.33 0.63 -10.79
N THR A 40 4.30 -0.10 -10.38
CA THR A 40 3.16 0.43 -9.60
C THR A 40 3.60 0.94 -8.24
N PHE A 41 4.65 0.35 -7.64
CA PHE A 41 5.23 0.86 -6.39
C PHE A 41 5.79 2.27 -6.55
N THR A 42 6.56 2.49 -7.62
CA THR A 42 7.14 3.80 -7.93
C THR A 42 6.03 4.84 -8.11
N LYS A 43 4.97 4.50 -8.85
CA LYS A 43 3.78 5.37 -9.03
C LYS A 43 3.09 5.68 -7.70
N PHE A 44 3.01 4.71 -6.78
CA PHE A 44 2.43 4.92 -5.46
C PHE A 44 3.26 5.88 -4.60
N ILE A 45 4.60 5.77 -4.66
CA ILE A 45 5.49 6.65 -3.90
C ILE A 45 5.48 8.08 -4.44
N ASP A 46 5.45 8.22 -5.76
CA ASP A 46 5.43 9.51 -6.45
C ASP A 46 4.04 10.18 -6.45
N ALA A 47 2.99 9.43 -6.11
CA ALA A 47 1.63 9.97 -6.09
C ALA A 47 1.51 11.15 -5.09
N PRO A 48 0.98 12.31 -5.54
CA PRO A 48 0.79 13.47 -4.67
C PRO A 48 -0.24 13.21 -3.56
N ASP A 49 -1.22 12.34 -3.83
CA ASP A 49 -2.20 11.88 -2.85
C ASP A 49 -2.21 10.35 -2.80
N ARG A 50 -1.42 9.81 -1.87
CA ARG A 50 -1.22 8.36 -1.71
C ARG A 50 -2.46 7.67 -1.15
N ASP A 51 -3.31 8.39 -0.40
CA ASP A 51 -4.58 7.87 0.10
C ASP A 51 -5.56 7.66 -1.07
N LYS A 52 -5.69 8.67 -1.94
CA LYS A 52 -6.49 8.56 -3.15
C LYS A 52 -5.98 7.46 -4.10
N PHE A 53 -4.66 7.35 -4.26
CA PHE A 53 -4.05 6.28 -5.06
C PHE A 53 -4.39 4.90 -4.47
N TYR A 54 -4.28 4.74 -3.15
CA TYR A 54 -4.65 3.52 -2.46
C TYR A 54 -6.12 3.15 -2.72
N ARG A 55 -7.07 4.08 -2.54
CA ARG A 55 -8.49 3.78 -2.83
C ARG A 55 -8.73 3.38 -4.29
N ASN A 56 -8.15 4.12 -5.23
CA ASN A 56 -8.44 3.93 -6.65
C ASN A 56 -7.78 2.67 -7.24
N ASN A 57 -6.59 2.30 -6.77
CA ASN A 57 -5.80 1.21 -7.35
C ASN A 57 -5.72 -0.03 -6.45
N ILE A 58 -5.68 0.17 -5.13
CA ILE A 58 -5.55 -0.90 -4.13
C ILE A 58 -6.91 -1.43 -3.69
N GLU A 59 -7.86 -0.58 -3.27
CA GLU A 59 -9.22 -1.05 -2.93
C GLU A 59 -9.97 -1.61 -4.14
N ALA A 60 -9.74 -1.04 -5.33
CA ALA A 60 -10.36 -1.51 -6.57
C ALA A 60 -9.77 -2.83 -7.12
N ASN A 61 -8.77 -3.44 -6.45
CA ASN A 61 -8.05 -4.65 -6.89
C ASN A 61 -7.51 -4.58 -8.35
N LYS A 62 -7.22 -3.39 -8.88
CA LYS A 62 -6.78 -3.24 -10.27
C LYS A 62 -5.32 -3.62 -10.46
N GLU A 63 -4.44 -3.00 -9.68
CA GLU A 63 -2.98 -3.21 -9.80
C GLU A 63 -2.40 -3.97 -8.60
N PHE A 64 -3.21 -4.16 -7.56
CA PHE A 64 -2.83 -4.82 -6.32
C PHE A 64 -3.81 -5.92 -6.00
N LYS A 65 -3.29 -7.10 -5.66
CA LYS A 65 -4.11 -8.21 -5.20
C LYS A 65 -4.00 -8.32 -3.69
N ARG A 66 -5.11 -8.10 -2.97
CA ARG A 66 -5.14 -8.31 -1.51
C ARG A 66 -4.94 -9.79 -1.21
N ILE A 67 -3.91 -10.11 -0.43
CA ILE A 67 -3.58 -11.48 -0.05
C ILE A 67 -4.16 -11.81 1.33
N GLN A 68 -3.95 -10.92 2.31
CA GLN A 68 -4.27 -11.24 3.70
C GLN A 68 -4.58 -9.98 4.53
N LEU A 69 -5.46 -10.16 5.50
CA LEU A 69 -5.89 -9.16 6.47
C LEU A 69 -5.43 -9.68 7.83
N PHE A 70 -4.62 -8.90 8.55
CA PHE A 70 -4.26 -9.18 9.93
C PHE A 70 -5.05 -8.18 10.79
N GLY A 71 -6.05 -8.69 11.49
CA GLY A 71 -6.86 -7.99 12.48
C GLY A 71 -6.58 -8.55 13.86
#